data_AF-A0A9W5UUV5-F1
#
_entry.id   AF-A0A9W5UUV5-F1
#
_cell.length_a   1.000
_cell.length_b   1.000
_cell.length_c   1.000
_cell.angle_alpha   90.00
_cell.angle_beta   90.00
_cell.angle_gamma   90.00
#
_symmetry.space_group_name_H-M   'P 1'
#
loop_
_entity.id
_entity.type
_entity.pdbx_description
1 polymer ?
#
loop_
_entity_poly.entity_id
_entity_poly.type
_entity_poly.pdbx_seq_one_letter_code
_entity_poly.pdbx_strand_id
1 'polypeptide(L)' 'MVGTLTVAELLAAGAIERVVALGGTPVTPDTPVHTRGFVRPQWQDGELVLVTMQHHAGGLAPFEVPDPTPCCADH' A
#
# COMPACT_ATOMS: atom_id res chain seq x y z
N MET A 1 6.90 -8.46 -3.98
CA MET A 1 6.44 -7.82 -5.23
C MET A 1 7.14 -6.49 -5.37
N VAL A 2 7.78 -6.22 -6.51
CA VAL A 2 8.49 -4.95 -6.79
C VAL A 2 7.87 -4.33 -8.05
N GLY A 3 7.51 -3.05 -7.99
CA GLY A 3 6.94 -2.30 -9.12
C GLY A 3 5.56 -1.69 -8.85
N THR A 4 4.97 -1.15 -9.91
CA THR A 4 3.57 -0.66 -9.92
C THR A 4 2.67 -1.81 -10.35
N LEU A 5 1.71 -2.16 -9.51
CA LEU A 5 0.70 -3.18 -9.80
C LEU A 5 -0.67 -2.57 -9.62
N THR A 6 -1.66 -3.02 -10.38
CA THR A 6 -3.05 -2.64 -10.14
C THR A 6 -3.58 -3.31 -8.86
N VAL A 7 -4.65 -2.76 -8.27
CA VAL A 7 -5.34 -3.39 -7.13
C VAL A 7 -5.78 -4.82 -7.48
N ALA A 8 -6.31 -5.03 -8.69
CA ALA A 8 -6.70 -6.36 -9.15
C ALA A 8 -5.53 -7.34 -9.19
N GLU A 9 -4.37 -6.93 -9.69
CA GLU A 9 -3.16 -7.77 -9.69
C GLU A 9 -2.68 -8.06 -8.27
N LEU A 10 -2.80 -7.09 -7.36
CA LEU A 10 -2.40 -7.23 -5.97
C LEU A 10 -3.24 -8.26 -5.22
N LEU A 11 -4.55 -8.26 -5.49
CA LEU A 11 -5.51 -9.23 -4.97
C LEU A 11 -5.35 -10.61 -5.63
N ALA A 12 -5.01 -10.67 -6.93
CA ALA A 12 -4.89 -11.91 -7.67
C ALA A 12 -3.56 -12.65 -7.44
N ALA A 13 -2.47 -11.92 -7.23
CA ALA A 13 -1.12 -12.48 -7.14
C ALA A 13 -0.57 -12.58 -5.71
N GLY A 14 -1.31 -12.09 -4.70
CA GLY A 14 -0.87 -12.04 -3.31
C GLY A 14 -1.84 -12.71 -2.33
N ALA A 15 -1.42 -12.76 -1.06
CA ALA A 15 -2.31 -13.13 0.07
C ALA A 15 -3.14 -11.93 0.56
N ILE A 16 -3.17 -10.83 -0.20
CA ILE A 16 -3.88 -9.61 0.19
C ILE A 16 -5.31 -9.77 -0.28
N GLU A 17 -6.23 -9.69 0.67
CA GLU A 17 -7.65 -9.92 0.45
C GLU A 17 -8.39 -8.60 0.22
N ARG A 18 -7.83 -7.49 0.75
CA ARG A 18 -8.45 -6.17 0.67
C ARG A 18 -7.42 -5.05 0.57
N VAL A 19 -7.73 -4.03 -0.22
CA VAL A 19 -6.95 -2.78 -0.30
C VAL A 19 -7.82 -1.61 0.14
N VAL A 20 -7.31 -0.80 1.07
CA VAL A 20 -7.99 0.39 1.57
C VAL A 20 -7.11 1.61 1.34
N ALA A 21 -7.69 2.71 0.87
CA ALA A 21 -7.02 4.00 0.79
C ALA A 21 -7.45 4.92 1.93
N LEU A 22 -6.47 5.43 2.69
CA LEU A 22 -6.70 6.44 3.71
C LEU A 22 -7.21 7.73 3.08
N GLY A 23 -8.05 8.45 3.81
CA GLY A 23 -8.69 9.67 3.32
C GLY A 23 -9.93 9.43 2.44
N GLY A 24 -10.46 8.20 2.39
CA GLY A 24 -11.73 7.90 1.71
C GLY A 24 -11.65 7.95 0.19
N THR A 25 -10.45 7.87 -0.38
CA THR A 25 -10.32 7.77 -1.84
C THR A 25 -10.95 6.46 -2.30
N PRO A 26 -11.84 6.46 -3.31
CA PRO A 26 -12.33 5.24 -3.92
C PRO A 26 -11.16 4.44 -4.51
N VAL A 27 -11.08 3.17 -4.12
CA VAL A 27 -10.12 2.20 -4.65
C VAL A 27 -10.83 1.40 -5.74
N THR A 28 -10.34 1.48 -6.98
CA THR A 28 -10.85 0.68 -8.10
C THR A 28 -9.87 -0.44 -8.45
N PRO A 29 -10.32 -1.56 -9.05
CA PRO A 29 -9.44 -2.65 -9.46
C PRO A 29 -8.30 -2.20 -10.37
N ASP A 30 -8.54 -1.22 -11.23
CA ASP A 30 -7.54 -0.64 -12.15
C ASP A 30 -6.64 0.41 -11.51
N THR A 31 -6.84 0.76 -10.23
CA THR A 31 -6.04 1.78 -9.56
C THR A 31 -4.59 1.29 -9.42
N PRO A 32 -3.59 2.05 -9.90
CA PRO A 32 -2.19 1.67 -9.75
C PRO A 32 -1.72 1.81 -8.30
N VAL A 33 -1.03 0.80 -7.81
CA VAL A 33 -0.42 0.71 -6.48
C VAL A 33 1.10 0.58 -6.63
N HIS A 34 1.81 1.59 -6.18
CA HIS A 34 3.27 1.64 -6.17
C HIS A 34 3.80 0.89 -4.94
N THR A 35 3.99 -0.43 -5.08
CA THR A 35 4.42 -1.30 -3.97
C THR A 35 5.87 -1.08 -3.52
N ARG A 36 6.72 -0.49 -4.37
CA ARG A 36 8.13 -0.12 -4.08
C ARG A 36 8.97 -1.24 -3.44
N GLY A 37 8.58 -2.51 -3.62
CA GLY A 37 9.26 -3.65 -3.00
C GLY A 37 8.92 -3.93 -1.55
N PHE A 38 8.07 -3.10 -0.93
CA PHE A 38 7.74 -3.18 0.49
C PHE A 38 6.23 -3.04 0.68
N VAL A 39 5.57 -4.13 1.06
CA VAL A 39 4.15 -4.17 1.41
C VAL A 39 4.00 -4.85 2.77
N ARG A 40 3.40 -4.14 3.73
CA ARG A 40 2.98 -4.70 5.02
C ARG A 40 1.46 -4.70 5.11
N PRO A 41 0.81 -5.76 4.64
CA PRO A 41 -0.61 -5.94 4.91
C PRO A 41 -0.82 -6.22 6.40
N GLN A 42 -1.91 -5.71 6.93
CA GLN A 42 -2.33 -5.87 8.31
C GLN A 42 -3.49 -6.87 8.36
N TRP A 43 -3.50 -7.71 9.38
CA TRP A 43 -4.62 -8.62 9.59
C TRP A 43 -5.76 -7.87 10.29
N GLN A 44 -6.90 -7.72 9.64
CA GLN A 44 -8.08 -7.00 10.16
C GLN A 44 -9.34 -7.79 9.83
N ASP A 45 -10.22 -7.99 10.81
CA ASP A 45 -11.55 -8.62 10.61
C ASP A 45 -11.57 -10.01 9.94
N GLY A 46 -10.47 -10.75 9.91
CA GLY A 46 -10.40 -12.00 9.15
C GLY A 46 -9.41 -11.98 7.98
N GLU A 47 -9.08 -10.78 7.52
CA GLU A 47 -8.54 -10.55 6.18
C GLU A 47 -7.17 -9.86 6.23
N LEU A 48 -6.30 -10.18 5.28
CA LEU A 48 -5.06 -9.44 5.03
C LEU A 48 -5.36 -8.16 4.25
N VAL A 49 -5.43 -7.04 4.97
CA VAL A 49 -5.76 -5.71 4.45
C VAL A 49 -4.49 -4.89 4.21
N LEU A 50 -4.28 -4.45 2.97
CA LEU A 50 -3.24 -3.48 2.64
C LEU A 50 -3.79 -2.05 2.74
N VAL A 51 -3.24 -1.28 3.68
CA VAL A 51 -3.57 0.15 3.83
C VAL A 51 -2.64 0.98 2.94
N THR A 52 -3.23 1.84 2.12
CA THR A 52 -2.56 2.68 1.13
C THR A 52 -2.94 4.15 1.31
N MET A 53 -2.15 5.04 0.71
CA MET A 53 -2.39 6.48 0.63
C MET A 53 -2.24 6.95 -0.82
N GLN A 54 -2.83 8.11 -1.13
CA GLN A 54 -2.57 8.81 -2.39
C GLN A 54 -1.06 9.04 -2.57
N HIS A 55 -0.53 8.63 -3.71
CA HIS A 55 0.85 8.88 -4.09
C HIS A 55 0.96 10.20 -4.85
N HIS A 56 1.99 10.99 -4.57
CA HIS A 56 2.17 12.32 -5.18
C HIS A 56 2.39 12.28 -6.70
N ALA A 57 2.84 11.16 -7.25
CA ALA A 57 3.01 10.96 -8.69
C ALA A 57 1.75 10.36 -9.36
N GLY A 58 0.65 10.20 -8.60
CA GLY A 58 -0.58 9.55 -9.03
C GLY A 58 -0.68 8.12 -8.53
N GLY A 59 -1.91 7.63 -8.35
CA GLY A 59 -2.18 6.29 -7.83
C GLY A 59 -2.05 6.19 -6.31
N LEU A 60 -1.83 4.97 -5.83
CA LEU A 60 -1.74 4.63 -4.42
C LEU A 60 -0.35 4.12 -4.07
N ALA A 61 0.07 4.28 -2.82
CA ALA A 61 1.26 3.64 -2.28
C ALA A 61 0.98 3.10 -0.87
N PRO A 62 1.66 2.04 -0.42
CA PRO A 62 1.56 1.56 0.95
C PRO A 62 1.78 2.69 1.96
N PHE A 63 0.98 2.71 3.03
CA PHE A 63 1.13 3.71 4.10
C PHE A 63 2.49 3.63 4.78
N GLU A 64 2.99 2.41 4.95
CA GLU A 64 4.23 2.13 5.67
C GLU A 64 5.44 2.46 4.77
N VAL A 65 6.30 3.35 5.25
CA VAL A 65 7.54 3.73 4.57
C VAL A 65 8.69 2.93 5.20
N PRO A 66 9.50 2.20 4.42
CA PRO A 66 10.56 1.32 4.95
C PRO A 66 11.69 2.08 5.68
N ASP A 67 11.84 3.38 5.40
CA ASP A 67 12.71 4.28 6.13
C ASP A 67 11.83 5.32 6.86
N PRO A 68 11.53 5.15 8.17
CA PRO A 68 11.30 6.33 8.96
C PRO A 68 12.57 7.16 8.83
N THR A 69 12.47 8.38 8.28
CA THR A 69 13.57 9.34 8.31
C THR A 69 14.20 9.26 9.70
N PRO A 70 15.50 8.96 9.86
CA PRO A 70 16.15 9.03 11.17
C PRO A 70 16.26 10.51 11.55
N CYS A 71 15.14 11.12 11.89
CA CYS A 71 15.07 12.34 12.66
C CYS A 71 15.17 11.88 14.11
N CYS A 72 16.41 11.83 14.61
CA CYS A 72 16.85 11.88 16.01
C CYS A 72 18.06 10.96 16.23
N ALA A 73 19.26 11.48 15.92
CA ALA A 73 20.49 11.13 16.63
C ALA A 73 21.63 12.11 16.26
N ASP A 74 21.43 13.41 16.53
CA ASP A 74 22.57 14.29 16.83
C ASP A 74 22.08 15.22 17.95
N HIS A 75 22.69 15.08 19.11
CA HIS A 75 22.28 15.66 20.39
C HIS A 75 23.48 16.43 20.95
#